data_AF-A0A913YKA3-F1
#
_entry.id   AF-A0A913YKA3-F1
#
_cell.length_a   1.000
_cell.length_b   1.000
_cell.length_c   1.000
_cell.angle_alpha   90.00
_cell.angle_beta   90.00
_cell.angle_gamma   90.00
#
_symmetry.space_group_name_H-M   'P 1'
#
loop_
_entity.id
_entity.type
_entity.pdbx_description
1 polymer ?
#
loop_
_entity_poly.entity_id
_entity_poly.type
_entity_poly.pdbx_seq_one_letter_code
_entity_poly.pdbx_strand_id
1 'polypeptide(L)'
;MAATIKDTEQDRTRRSLPKPTLVNKLEGCSDVVNMAVPIPHEDAIISVSDDNSVRLWIKRESGQYWPSICHMMADACSSLDYHGTSRRLFVGLASGTITVSTVLFAGFSVENSRQLV
;
A
#
# COMPACT_ATOMS: atom_id res chain seq x y z
N MET A 1 28.93 20.25 49.61
CA MET A 1 29.60 20.07 48.30
C MET A 1 28.55 19.58 47.32
N ALA A 2 28.19 20.37 46.32
CA ALA A 2 27.21 20.00 45.30
C ALA A 2 27.89 20.13 43.93
N ALA A 3 27.89 19.05 43.15
CA ALA A 3 28.46 19.03 41.82
C ALA A 3 27.44 19.60 40.82
N THR A 4 27.72 20.76 40.25
CA THR A 4 27.00 21.31 39.11
C THR A 4 27.48 20.61 37.84
N ILE A 5 26.62 19.82 37.23
CA ILE A 5 26.89 19.22 35.91
C ILE A 5 26.66 20.32 34.88
N LYS A 6 27.73 20.71 34.17
CA LYS A 6 27.64 21.59 33.00
C LYS A 6 27.27 20.72 31.82
N ASP A 7 26.13 20.99 31.20
CA ASP A 7 25.76 20.36 29.94
C ASP A 7 26.77 20.78 28.87
N THR A 8 27.62 19.84 28.49
CA THR A 8 28.62 19.98 27.44
C THR A 8 27.90 20.19 26.11
N GLU A 9 28.19 21.29 25.43
CA GLU A 9 27.86 21.58 24.02
C GLU A 9 28.37 20.46 23.09
N GLN A 10 27.64 19.35 23.01
CA GLN A 10 28.04 18.19 22.21
C GLN A 10 26.83 17.49 21.57
N ASP A 11 25.99 18.23 20.86
CA ASP A 11 25.10 17.61 19.85
C ASP A 11 24.80 18.56 18.68
N ARG A 12 25.85 19.09 18.03
CA ARG A 12 25.72 19.92 16.81
C ARG A 12 25.59 19.11 15.51
N THR A 13 25.29 17.81 15.56
CA THR A 13 25.16 16.99 14.34
C THR A 13 23.97 16.03 14.36
N ARG A 14 22.86 16.39 14.99
CA ARG A 14 21.55 15.85 14.55
C ARG A 14 21.26 16.41 13.16
N ARG A 15 21.63 15.66 12.12
CA ARG A 15 21.11 15.91 10.76
C ARG A 15 19.60 15.90 10.87
N SER A 16 18.99 17.09 10.85
CA SER A 16 17.55 17.25 10.81
C SER A 16 17.08 16.60 9.52
N LEU A 17 16.57 15.37 9.61
CA LEU A 17 15.90 14.74 8.49
C LEU A 17 14.74 15.66 8.06
N PRO A 18 14.55 15.88 6.74
CA PRO A 18 13.46 16.70 6.25
C PRO A 18 12.13 16.19 6.81
N LYS A 19 11.30 17.11 7.28
CA LYS A 19 10.00 16.77 7.86
C LYS A 19 9.13 16.12 6.79
N PRO A 20 8.46 14.99 7.09
CA PRO A 20 7.54 14.37 6.14
C PRO A 20 6.41 15.36 5.84
N THR A 21 6.20 15.66 4.57
CA THR A 21 5.08 16.48 4.10
C THR A 21 4.04 15.60 3.44
N LEU A 22 2.77 15.87 3.71
CA LEU A 22 1.67 15.21 3.02
C LEU A 22 1.67 15.67 1.56
N VAL A 23 2.00 14.77 0.65
CA VAL A 23 2.02 15.06 -0.80
C VAL A 23 0.65 14.86 -1.42
N ASN A 24 0.02 13.71 -1.15
CA ASN A 24 -1.25 13.33 -1.72
C ASN A 24 -2.12 12.60 -0.70
N LYS A 25 -3.43 12.81 -0.80
CA LYS A 25 -4.45 12.10 -0.03
C LYS A 25 -5.35 11.34 -1.00
N LEU A 26 -5.48 10.04 -0.78
CA LEU A 26 -6.36 9.18 -1.57
C LEU A 26 -7.65 8.95 -0.77
N GLU A 27 -8.77 9.45 -1.28
CA GLU A 27 -10.09 9.34 -0.63
C GLU A 27 -11.05 8.59 -1.56
N GLY A 28 -11.94 7.77 -0.98
CA GLY A 28 -12.91 6.96 -1.73
C GLY A 28 -12.92 5.48 -1.36
N CYS A 29 -12.11 5.07 -0.38
CA CYS A 29 -12.27 3.75 0.25
C CYS A 29 -13.48 3.78 1.18
N SER A 30 -14.34 2.76 1.09
CA SER A 30 -15.58 2.73 1.88
C SER A 30 -15.34 2.33 3.33
N ASP A 31 -14.22 1.68 3.61
CA ASP A 31 -13.86 1.17 4.93
C ASP A 31 -12.35 1.35 5.21
N VAL A 32 -11.86 0.79 6.31
CA VAL A 32 -10.47 0.85 6.76
C VAL A 32 -9.55 0.27 5.68
N VAL A 33 -8.50 1.02 5.36
CA VAL A 33 -7.42 0.56 4.48
C VAL A 33 -6.40 -0.17 5.33
N ASN A 34 -6.26 -1.48 5.13
CA ASN A 34 -5.30 -2.28 5.89
C ASN A 34 -3.88 -2.14 5.36
N MET A 35 -3.73 -2.06 4.03
CA MET A 35 -2.42 -2.00 3.40
C MET A 35 -2.47 -1.30 2.04
N ALA A 36 -1.37 -0.65 1.69
CA ALA A 36 -1.19 -0.06 0.37
C ALA A 36 0.27 -0.22 -0.10
N VAL A 37 0.45 -0.51 -1.38
CA VAL A 37 1.77 -0.72 -2.01
C VAL A 37 1.87 0.05 -3.32
N PRO A 38 2.96 0.80 -3.56
CA PRO A 38 3.18 1.44 -4.85
C PRO A 38 3.64 0.42 -5.89
N ILE A 39 3.22 0.60 -7.14
CA ILE A 39 3.71 -0.20 -8.26
C ILE A 39 5.03 0.41 -8.74
N PRO A 40 6.16 -0.31 -8.73
CA PRO A 40 7.39 0.18 -9.34
C PRO A 40 7.19 0.40 -10.85
N HIS A 41 7.75 1.50 -11.36
CA HIS A 41 7.70 1.94 -12.78
C HIS A 41 6.35 2.47 -13.29
N GLU A 42 5.28 2.34 -12.52
CA GLU A 42 3.97 2.89 -12.85
C GLU A 42 3.59 3.86 -11.73
N ASP A 43 3.16 5.09 -12.05
CA ASP A 43 2.67 6.04 -11.03
C ASP A 43 1.30 5.60 -10.47
N ALA A 44 1.25 4.40 -9.89
CA ALA A 44 0.06 3.75 -9.41
C ALA A 44 0.28 3.15 -8.02
N ILE A 45 -0.80 3.08 -7.24
CA ILE A 45 -0.81 2.53 -5.88
C ILE A 45 -1.92 1.50 -5.80
N ILE A 46 -1.63 0.33 -5.24
CA ILE A 46 -2.65 -0.67 -4.91
C ILE A 46 -2.98 -0.52 -3.44
N SER A 47 -4.26 -0.50 -3.10
CA SER A 47 -4.72 -0.55 -1.71
C SER A 47 -5.69 -1.70 -1.51
N VAL A 48 -5.66 -2.27 -0.31
CA VAL A 48 -6.65 -3.24 0.15
C VAL A 48 -7.39 -2.72 1.37
N SER A 49 -8.66 -3.08 1.47
CA SER A 49 -9.55 -2.61 2.53
C SER A 49 -10.42 -3.74 3.09
N ASP A 50 -10.99 -3.47 4.26
CA ASP A 50 -12.01 -4.32 4.89
C ASP A 50 -13.35 -4.31 4.15
N ASP A 51 -13.57 -3.39 3.18
CA ASP A 51 -14.73 -3.42 2.28
C ASP A 51 -14.66 -4.55 1.21
N ASN A 52 -13.75 -5.50 1.40
CA ASN A 52 -13.38 -6.58 0.47
C ASN A 52 -12.86 -6.07 -0.89
N SER A 53 -12.56 -4.78 -1.05
CA SER A 53 -12.08 -4.24 -2.32
C SER A 53 -10.56 -4.16 -2.38
N VAL A 54 -10.03 -4.61 -3.53
CA VAL A 54 -8.69 -4.25 -3.99
C VAL A 54 -8.85 -3.13 -5.00
N ARG A 55 -8.20 -2.01 -4.73
CA ARG A 55 -8.30 -0.79 -5.56
C ARG A 55 -6.94 -0.42 -6.11
N LEU A 56 -6.93 -0.01 -7.38
CA LEU A 56 -5.79 0.58 -8.04
C LEU A 56 -6.04 2.08 -8.17
N TRP A 57 -5.09 2.85 -7.67
CA TRP A 57 -5.09 4.29 -7.74
C TRP A 57 -4.11 4.71 -8.80
N ILE A 58 -4.60 5.30 -9.88
CA ILE A 58 -3.76 5.76 -10.98
C ILE A 58 -3.57 7.26 -10.84
N LYS A 59 -2.31 7.69 -10.77
CA LYS A 59 -1.96 9.12 -10.78
C LYS A 59 -2.15 9.68 -12.17
N ARG A 60 -2.91 10.77 -12.29
CA ARG A 60 -3.00 11.54 -13.53
C ARG A 60 -1.88 12.56 -13.62
N GLU A 61 -1.71 13.15 -14.81
CA GLU A 61 -0.77 14.24 -15.05
C GLU A 61 -0.99 15.45 -14.12
N SER A 62 -2.22 15.65 -13.63
CA SER A 62 -2.57 16.68 -12.64
C SER A 62 -2.04 16.39 -11.23
N GLY A 63 -1.42 15.23 -10.99
CA GLY A 63 -0.98 14.77 -9.67
C GLY A 63 -2.08 14.13 -8.82
N GLN A 64 -3.33 14.18 -9.28
CA GLN A 64 -4.47 13.58 -8.57
C GLN A 64 -4.56 12.07 -8.87
N TYR A 65 -4.83 11.29 -7.83
CA TYR A 65 -5.10 9.86 -7.95
C TYR A 65 -6.59 9.59 -8.15
N TRP A 66 -6.89 8.68 -9.07
CA TRP A 66 -8.25 8.23 -9.33
C TRP A 66 -8.44 6.79 -8.85
N PRO A 67 -9.48 6.50 -8.04
CA PRO A 67 -9.79 5.15 -7.61
C PRO A 67 -10.41 4.35 -8.76
N SER A 68 -9.72 3.31 -9.20
CA SER A 68 -10.29 2.25 -10.03
C SER A 68 -10.54 1.03 -9.14
N ILE A 69 -11.80 0.61 -9.04
CA ILE A 69 -12.13 -0.66 -8.36
C ILE A 69 -11.69 -1.78 -9.28
N CYS A 70 -10.80 -2.63 -8.77
CA CYS A 70 -10.17 -3.63 -9.58
C CYS A 70 -10.75 -5.01 -9.37
N HIS A 71 -11.01 -5.35 -8.11
CA HIS A 71 -11.47 -6.66 -7.75
C HIS A 71 -12.16 -6.63 -6.39
N MET A 72 -13.28 -7.33 -6.28
CA MET A 72 -13.95 -7.60 -5.02
C MET A 72 -13.55 -9.00 -4.59
N MET A 73 -12.88 -9.11 -3.45
CA MET A 73 -12.51 -10.37 -2.84
C MET A 73 -13.72 -11.00 -2.15
N ALA A 74 -13.62 -12.30 -1.86
CA ALA A 74 -14.67 -13.02 -1.15
C ALA A 74 -14.79 -12.60 0.32
N ASP A 75 -13.74 -12.01 0.90
CA ASP A 75 -13.64 -11.67 2.31
C ASP A 75 -12.67 -10.48 2.53
N ALA A 76 -12.58 -9.98 3.76
CA ALA A 76 -11.80 -8.81 4.12
C ALA A 76 -10.30 -9.04 3.86
N CYS A 77 -9.64 -8.03 3.30
CA CYS A 77 -8.25 -8.13 2.89
C CYS A 77 -7.32 -7.71 4.04
N SER A 78 -6.63 -8.68 4.64
CA SER A 78 -5.75 -8.46 5.79
C SER A 78 -4.33 -8.01 5.43
N SER A 79 -3.82 -8.49 4.29
CA SER A 79 -2.41 -8.30 3.91
C SER A 79 -2.23 -8.30 2.39
N LEU A 80 -1.17 -7.64 1.93
CA LEU A 80 -0.91 -7.38 0.52
C LEU A 80 0.60 -7.48 0.22
N ASP A 81 0.96 -8.20 -0.83
CA ASP A 81 2.32 -8.15 -1.40
C ASP A 81 2.26 -8.07 -2.93
N TYR A 82 3.09 -7.21 -3.52
CA TYR A 82 3.15 -7.02 -4.97
C TYR A 82 4.55 -7.28 -5.51
N HIS A 83 4.62 -8.19 -6.47
CA HIS A 83 5.85 -8.52 -7.17
C HIS A 83 5.91 -7.81 -8.53
N GLY A 84 6.77 -6.79 -8.63
CA GLY A 84 6.87 -5.91 -9.80
C GLY A 84 7.28 -6.61 -11.10
N THR A 85 8.22 -7.57 -11.06
CA THR A 85 8.73 -8.21 -12.29
C THR A 85 7.70 -9.14 -12.93
N SER A 86 7.01 -9.95 -12.14
CA SER A 86 5.96 -10.87 -12.65
C SER A 86 4.56 -10.25 -12.65
N ARG A 87 4.42 -9.00 -12.19
CA ARG A 87 3.13 -8.31 -12.01
C ARG A 87 2.11 -9.12 -11.20
N ARG A 88 2.57 -9.89 -10.22
CA ARG A 88 1.70 -10.73 -9.38
C ARG A 88 1.40 -10.02 -8.07
N LEU A 89 0.13 -10.05 -7.69
CA LEU A 89 -0.38 -9.59 -6.41
C LEU A 89 -0.80 -10.80 -5.57
N PHE A 90 -0.37 -10.79 -4.33
CA PHE A 90 -0.78 -11.75 -3.30
C PHE A 90 -1.61 -11.01 -2.27
N VAL A 91 -2.82 -11.49 -2.03
CA VAL A 91 -3.75 -10.88 -1.06
C VAL A 91 -4.14 -11.94 -0.05
N GLY A 92 -3.82 -11.70 1.22
CA GLY A 92 -4.26 -12.54 2.32
C GLY A 92 -5.64 -12.11 2.80
N LEU A 93 -6.58 -13.03 2.83
CA LEU A 93 -7.95 -12.80 3.29
C LEU A 93 -8.11 -13.19 4.76
N ALA A 94 -9.07 -12.55 5.45
CA ALA A 94 -9.40 -12.86 6.85
C ALA A 94 -9.85 -14.31 7.07
N SER A 95 -10.50 -14.92 6.08
CA SER A 95 -10.81 -16.36 6.02
C SER A 95 -9.60 -17.30 6.08
N GLY A 96 -8.37 -16.78 5.98
CA GLY A 96 -7.14 -17.58 5.96
C GLY A 96 -6.76 -18.09 4.57
N THR A 97 -7.46 -17.65 3.51
CA THR A 97 -7.10 -17.97 2.12
C THR A 97 -6.20 -16.88 1.53
N ILE A 98 -5.29 -17.26 0.64
CA ILE A 98 -4.48 -16.32 -0.14
C ILE A 98 -4.95 -16.36 -1.59
N THR A 99 -5.38 -15.20 -2.10
CA THR A 99 -5.72 -15.03 -3.50
C THR A 99 -4.52 -14.48 -4.25
N VAL A 100 -4.21 -15.09 -5.39
CA VAL A 100 -3.15 -14.63 -6.30
C VAL A 100 -3.81 -14.06 -7.54
N SER A 101 -3.41 -12.86 -7.94
CA SER A 101 -3.95 -12.19 -9.12
C SER A 101 -2.85 -11.46 -9.87
N THR A 102 -2.98 -11.33 -11.20
CA THR A 102 -2.02 -10.62 -12.04
C THR A 102 -2.52 -9.19 -12.28
N VAL A 103 -1.70 -8.18 -12.03
CA VAL A 103 -2.01 -6.78 -12.32
C VAL A 103 -1.71 -6.48 -13.80
N LEU A 104 -2.69 -5.99 -14.51
CA LEU A 104 -2.58 -5.47 -15.87
C LEU A 104 -2.86 -3.96 -15.87
N PHE A 105 -2.30 -3.23 -16.83
CA PHE A 105 -2.46 -1.77 -16.97
C PHE A 105 -3.93 -1.28 -17.02
N ALA A 106 -4.90 -2.17 -17.26
CA ALA A 106 -6.33 -1.88 -17.32
C ALA A 106 -7.18 -2.61 -16.25
N GLY A 107 -6.57 -3.37 -15.31
CA GLY A 107 -7.30 -4.16 -14.31
C GLY A 107 -6.52 -5.36 -13.78
N PHE A 108 -7.15 -6.29 -13.09
CA PHE A 108 -6.50 -7.54 -12.65
C PHE A 108 -7.01 -8.73 -13.46
N SER A 109 -6.10 -9.60 -13.91
CA SER A 109 -6.44 -10.94 -14.40
C SER A 109 -6.27 -11.93 -13.25
N VAL A 110 -7.38 -12.42 -12.71
CA VAL A 110 -7.34 -13.54 -11.75
C VAL A 110 -7.01 -14.79 -12.54
N GLU A 111 -5.78 -15.27 -12.43
CA GLU A 111 -5.42 -16.61 -12.89
C GLU A 111 -6.16 -17.58 -11.95
N ASN A 112 -7.32 -18.06 -12.39
CA ASN A 112 -8.20 -18.97 -11.66
C ASN A 112 -7.41 -20.23 -11.28
N SER A 113 -6.78 -20.19 -10.11
CA SER A 113 -5.96 -21.28 -9.59
C SER A 113 -6.93 -22.30 -9.02
N ARG A 114 -7.17 -23.32 -9.84
CA ARG A 114 -7.70 -24.63 -9.46
C ARG A 114 -7.35 -24.95 -8.01
N GLN A 115 -8.37 -25.18 -7.18
CA GLN A 115 -8.21 -25.94 -5.95
C GLN A 115 -7.45 -27.22 -6.29
N LEU A 116 -6.22 -27.35 -5.78
CA LEU A 116 -5.57 -28.64 -5.71
C LEU A 116 -6.22 -29.37 -4.54
N VAL A 117 -7.10 -30.31 -4.89
CA VAL A 117 -7.59 -31.39 -4.02
C VAL A 117 -6.48 -32.41 -3.83
#